data_AF-A0A7J2NEY0-F1
#
_entry.id   AF-A0A7J2NEY0-F1
#
_cell.length_a   1.000
_cell.length_b   1.000
_cell.length_c   1.000
_cell.angle_alpha   90.00
_cell.angle_beta   90.00
_cell.angle_gamma   90.00
#
_symmetry.space_group_name_H-M   'P 1'
#
loop_
_entity.id
_entity.type
_entity.pdbx_description
1 polymer ?
#
loop_
_entity_poly.entity_id
_entity_poly.type
_entity_poly.pdbx_seq_one_letter_code
_entity_poly.pdbx_strand_id
1 'polypeptide(L)' 'MNSQVVEKLAALITAAFGLVAALAWNDAIRSLFAGPCGAEGAGPLCALSGGGPWVYAVLVTILAVIATIWIAKVAEKQK' A
#
# COMPACT_ATOMS: atom_id res chain seq x y z
N MET A 1 -10.88 33.02 -10.94
CA MET A 1 -10.62 32.12 -9.79
C MET A 1 -9.19 32.37 -9.33
N ASN A 2 -8.94 32.65 -8.04
CA ASN A 2 -7.59 32.98 -7.56
C ASN A 2 -6.67 31.74 -7.63
N SER A 3 -5.46 31.90 -8.16
CA SER A 3 -4.49 30.80 -8.32
C SER A 3 -4.22 30.05 -7.01
N GLN A 4 -4.19 30.78 -5.88
CA GLN A 4 -4.02 30.18 -4.55
C GLN A 4 -5.16 29.24 -4.16
N VAL A 5 -6.41 29.56 -4.54
CA VAL A 5 -7.56 28.70 -4.24
C VAL A 5 -7.46 27.39 -5.02
N VAL A 6 -7.07 27.47 -6.29
CA VAL A 6 -6.85 26.28 -7.14
C VAL A 6 -5.74 25.40 -6.57
N GLU A 7 -4.64 25.98 -6.13
CA GLU A 7 -3.52 25.24 -5.53
C GLU A 7 -3.93 24.52 -4.24
N LYS A 8 -4.67 25.19 -3.34
CA LYS A 8 -5.13 24.56 -2.10
C LYS A 8 -6.16 23.47 -2.35
N LEU A 9 -7.06 23.67 -3.31
CA LEU A 9 -7.99 22.63 -3.74
C LEU A 9 -7.26 21.44 -4.37
N ALA A 10 -6.28 21.67 -5.23
CA ALA A 10 -5.47 20.61 -5.82
C ALA A 10 -4.73 19.80 -4.74
N ALA A 11 -4.15 20.47 -3.74
CA ALA A 11 -3.50 19.80 -2.61
C ALA A 11 -4.50 18.94 -1.79
N LEU A 12 -5.68 19.49 -1.46
CA LEU A 12 -6.73 18.77 -0.74
C LEU A 12 -7.21 17.54 -1.51
N ILE A 13 -7.47 17.69 -2.81
CA ILE A 13 -7.91 16.59 -3.68
C ILE A 13 -6.80 15.54 -3.81
N THR A 14 -5.55 15.95 -3.99
CA THR A 14 -4.41 15.02 -4.07
C THR A 14 -4.24 14.23 -2.77
N ALA A 15 -4.38 14.88 -1.61
CA ALA A 15 -4.34 14.21 -0.32
C ALA A 15 -5.51 13.21 -0.15
N ALA A 16 -6.73 13.60 -0.54
CA ALA A 16 -7.89 12.72 -0.50
C ALA A 16 -7.70 11.46 -1.38
N PHE A 17 -7.23 11.62 -2.62
CA PHE A 17 -6.91 10.49 -3.48
C PHE A 17 -5.74 9.66 -2.97
N GLY A 18 -4.73 10.29 -2.36
CA GLY A 18 -3.64 9.58 -1.69
C GLY A 18 -4.13 8.66 -0.57
N LEU A 19 -5.11 9.11 0.23
CA LEU A 19 -5.73 8.29 1.27
C LEU A 19 -6.52 7.12 0.66
N VAL A 20 -7.34 7.37 -0.37
CA VAL A 20 -8.09 6.31 -1.07
C VAL A 20 -7.14 5.27 -1.66
N ALA A 21 -6.05 5.71 -2.29
CA ALA A 21 -5.03 4.81 -2.82
C ALA A 21 -4.39 3.95 -1.71
N ALA A 22 -4.02 4.56 -0.58
CA ALA A 22 -3.45 3.83 0.55
C ALA A 22 -4.40 2.74 1.10
N LEU A 23 -5.69 3.05 1.20
CA LEU A 23 -6.72 2.10 1.62
C LEU A 23 -6.88 0.95 0.61
N ALA A 24 -6.95 1.27 -0.69
CA ALA A 24 -7.07 0.26 -1.74
C ALA A 24 -5.88 -0.70 -1.76
N TRP A 25 -4.66 -0.20 -1.56
CA TRP A 25 -3.46 -1.04 -1.44
C TRP A 25 -3.49 -1.93 -0.19
N ASN A 26 -3.96 -1.42 0.96
CA ASN A 26 -4.13 -2.24 2.16
C ASN A 26 -5.08 -3.42 1.89
N ASP A 27 -6.23 -3.17 1.26
CA ASP A 27 -7.21 -4.22 0.99
C ASP A 27 -6.71 -5.22 -0.06
N ALA A 28 -6.05 -4.73 -1.12
CA ALA A 28 -5.43 -5.56 -2.14
C ALA A 28 -4.39 -6.52 -1.52
N ILE A 29 -3.48 -6.00 -0.70
CA ILE A 29 -2.46 -6.84 -0.05
C ILE A 29 -3.12 -7.84 0.90
N ARG A 30 -4.12 -7.43 1.70
CA ARG A 30 -4.84 -8.34 2.60
C ARG A 30 -5.54 -9.48 1.86
N SER A 31 -6.13 -9.19 0.69
CA SER A 31 -6.79 -10.20 -0.14
C SER A 31 -5.84 -11.31 -0.58
N LEU A 32 -4.54 -11.03 -0.71
CA LEU A 32 -3.55 -12.05 -1.05
C LEU A 32 -3.45 -13.13 0.03
N PHE A 33 -3.66 -12.77 1.30
CA PHE A 33 -3.58 -13.68 2.44
C PHE A 33 -4.95 -14.21 2.88
N ALA A 34 -6.00 -13.97 2.09
CA ALA A 34 -7.33 -14.53 2.38
C ALA A 34 -7.26 -16.06 2.38
N GLY A 35 -7.94 -16.70 3.33
CA GLY A 35 -7.87 -18.14 3.52
C GLY A 35 -9.07 -18.70 4.32
N PRO A 36 -9.10 -20.01 4.58
CA PRO A 36 -8.02 -21.00 4.40
C PRO A 36 -7.76 -21.40 2.93
N CYS A 37 -6.56 -21.91 2.63
CA CYS A 37 -6.27 -22.42 1.28
C CYS A 37 -7.24 -23.49 0.82
N GLY A 38 -7.64 -23.42 -0.44
CA GLY A 38 -8.60 -24.34 -1.04
C GLY A 38 -10.07 -23.95 -0.80
N ALA A 39 -10.34 -22.90 -0.01
CA ALA A 39 -11.65 -22.29 0.05
C ALA A 39 -11.93 -21.42 -1.18
N GLU A 40 -13.20 -21.30 -1.54
CA GLU A 40 -13.65 -20.40 -2.59
C GLU A 40 -13.36 -18.94 -2.17
N GLY A 41 -12.55 -18.23 -2.97
CA GLY A 41 -12.08 -16.89 -2.62
C GLY A 41 -10.79 -16.82 -1.81
N ALA A 42 -10.08 -17.93 -1.62
CA ALA A 42 -8.73 -17.93 -1.03
C ALA A 42 -7.74 -17.14 -1.89
N GLY A 43 -6.91 -16.32 -1.23
CA GLY A 43 -5.88 -15.53 -1.88
C GLY A 43 -4.68 -16.38 -2.32
N PRO A 44 -3.84 -15.87 -3.25
CA PRO A 44 -2.67 -16.60 -3.74
C PRO A 44 -1.64 -16.98 -2.65
N LEU A 45 -1.61 -16.24 -1.54
CA LEU A 45 -0.74 -16.45 -0.39
C LEU A 45 -1.50 -17.07 0.80
N CYS A 46 -2.63 -17.73 0.55
CA CYS A 46 -3.43 -18.41 1.58
C CYS A 46 -2.59 -19.40 2.42
N ALA A 47 -1.50 -19.95 1.88
CA ALA A 47 -0.68 -20.94 2.59
C ALA A 47 0.06 -20.30 3.78
N LEU A 48 0.28 -18.99 3.70
CA LEU A 48 0.91 -18.17 4.72
C LEU A 48 -0.12 -17.60 5.71
N SER A 49 -1.42 -17.74 5.43
CA SER A 49 -2.49 -17.20 6.30
C SER A 49 -2.58 -17.92 7.65
N GLY A 50 -2.04 -19.14 7.75
CA GLY A 50 -1.99 -19.91 9.00
C GLY A 50 -1.13 -19.28 10.10
N GLY A 51 -0.17 -18.42 9.74
CA GLY A 51 0.64 -17.67 10.71
C GLY A 51 -0.04 -16.43 11.30
N GLY A 52 -1.31 -16.19 10.94
CA GLY A 52 -2.10 -15.08 11.45
C GLY A 52 -1.60 -13.71 10.99
N PRO A 53 -2.05 -12.61 11.64
CA PRO A 53 -1.76 -11.24 11.20
C PRO A 53 -0.27 -10.86 11.24
N TRP A 54 0.55 -11.61 11.97
CA TRP A 54 1.99 -11.34 12.13
C TRP A 54 2.78 -11.59 10.85
N VAL A 55 2.47 -12.65 10.10
CA VAL A 55 3.14 -12.95 8.83
C VAL A 55 2.87 -11.86 7.81
N TYR A 56 1.61 -11.42 7.71
CA TYR A 56 1.22 -10.25 6.91
C TYR A 56 2.01 -9.00 7.32
N ALA A 57 2.03 -8.67 8.62
CA ALA A 57 2.68 -7.44 9.11
C ALA A 57 4.18 -7.41 8.82
N VAL A 58 4.89 -8.53 9.06
CA VAL A 58 6.33 -8.63 8.81
C VAL A 58 6.65 -8.52 7.32
N LEU A 59 5.93 -9.25 6.46
CA LEU A 59 6.14 -9.20 5.02
C LEU A 59 5.91 -7.81 4.44
N VAL A 60 4.80 -7.17 4.80
CA VAL A 60 4.48 -5.81 4.33
C VAL A 60 5.52 -4.80 4.83
N THR A 61 6.01 -4.95 6.06
CA THR A 61 7.06 -4.08 6.61
C THR A 61 8.36 -4.20 5.84
N ILE A 62 8.79 -5.44 5.51
CA ILE A 62 10.01 -5.67 4.72
C ILE A 62 9.87 -5.03 3.34
N LEU A 63 8.75 -5.22 2.66
CA LEU A 63 8.48 -4.62 1.35
C LEU A 63 8.48 -3.09 1.41
N ALA A 64 7.87 -2.50 2.45
CA ALA A 64 7.86 -1.06 2.65
C ALA A 64 9.28 -0.49 2.86
N VAL A 65 10.13 -1.18 3.64
CA VAL A 65 11.53 -0.78 3.83
C VAL A 65 12.32 -0.85 2.52
N ILE A 66 12.15 -1.91 1.74
CA ILE A 66 12.83 -2.02 0.43
C ILE A 66 12.37 -0.91 -0.52
N ALA A 67 11.07 -0.67 -0.61
CA ALA A 67 10.49 0.36 -1.46
C ALA A 67 10.99 1.76 -1.05
N THR A 68 11.00 2.08 0.24
CA THR A 68 11.49 3.38 0.74
C THR A 68 12.98 3.58 0.45
N ILE A 69 13.81 2.55 0.61
CA ILE A 69 15.24 2.62 0.24
C ILE A 69 15.39 2.86 -1.27
N TRP A 70 14.62 2.16 -2.10
CA TRP A 70 14.66 2.35 -3.56
C TRP A 70 14.25 3.76 -3.98
N ILE A 71 13.15 4.27 -3.43
CA ILE A 71 12.67 5.63 -3.69
C ILE A 71 13.74 6.65 -3.26
N ALA A 72 14.33 6.49 -2.09
CA ALA A 72 15.40 7.36 -1.60
C ALA A 72 16.60 7.36 -2.56
N LYS A 73 17.05 6.18 -3.03
CA LYS A 73 18.16 6.07 -3.99
C LYS A 73 17.86 6.71 -5.35
N VAL A 74 16.62 6.63 -5.83
CA VAL A 74 16.20 7.27 -7.09
C VAL A 74 16.13 8.78 -6.92
N ALA A 75 15.63 9.27 -5.78
CA ALA A 75 15.57 10.69 -5.47
C ALA A 75 16.97 11.33 -5.39
N GLU A 76 17.93 10.67 -4.76
CA GLU A 76 19.33 11.13 -4.68
C GLU A 76 20.01 11.20 -6.07
N LYS A 77 19.62 10.34 -7.02
CA LYS A 77 20.15 10.38 -8.39
C LYS A 77 19.60 11.53 -9.24
N GLN A 78 18.48 12.12 -8.85
CA GLN A 78 17.80 13.20 -9.57
C GLN A 78 18.21 14.59 -9.06
N LYS A 79 19.05 14.64 -8.02
CA LYS A 79 19.56 15.85 -7.39
C LYS A 79 20.99 16.12 -7.83
#